data_AF-A0A947YMR8-F1
#
_entry.id   AF-A0A947YMR8-F1
#
_cell.length_a   1.000
_cell.length_b   1.000
_cell.length_c   1.000
_cell.angle_alpha   90.00
_cell.angle_beta   90.00
_cell.angle_gamma   90.00
#
_symmetry.space_group_name_H-M   'P 1'
#
loop_
_entity.id
_entity.type
_entity.pdbx_description
1 polymer ?
#
loop_
_entity_poly.entity_id
_entity_poly.type
_entity_poly.pdbx_seq_one_letter_code
_entity_poly.pdbx_strand_id
1 'polypeptide(L)' 'MLGEGWNIIYYESPSGDVPVYDFIESLNSTAKSKVLNTFDLLTEFGIKLGLPHVKKAIGTDLWS' A
#
# COMPACT_ATOMS: atom_id res chain seq x y z
N MET A 1 -12.16 -17.40 2.91
CA MET A 1 -11.56 -17.35 4.26
C MET A 1 -10.69 -16.10 4.27
N LEU A 2 -11.10 -15.05 4.98
CA LEU A 2 -10.28 -13.84 5.12
C LEU A 2 -9.26 -14.13 6.23
N GLY A 3 -7.96 -14.06 5.92
CA GLY A 3 -6.88 -14.35 6.87
C GLY A 3 -6.74 -13.26 7.94
N GLU A 4 -6.05 -13.58 9.03
CA GLU A 4 -5.81 -12.71 10.21
C GLU A 4 -4.81 -11.55 9.96
N GLY A 5 -4.82 -10.93 8.77
CA GLY A 5 -3.88 -9.89 8.35
C GLY A 5 -4.52 -8.53 8.08
N TRP A 6 -3.68 -7.53 7.80
CA TRP A 6 -4.13 -6.21 7.33
C TRP A 6 -4.65 -6.31 5.90
N ASN A 7 -5.69 -5.54 5.57
CA ASN A 7 -6.22 -5.46 4.21
C ASN A 7 -5.70 -4.21 3.49
N ILE A 8 -5.29 -4.36 2.23
CA ILE A 8 -4.97 -3.24 1.35
C ILE A 8 -6.25 -2.79 0.65
N ILE A 9 -6.64 -1.54 0.88
CA ILE A 9 -7.81 -0.91 0.29
C ILE A 9 -7.33 0.32 -0.48
N TYR A 10 -7.70 0.41 -1.75
CA TYR A 10 -7.39 1.60 -2.55
C TYR A 10 -8.35 2.73 -2.23
N TYR A 11 -7.82 3.95 -2.16
CA TYR A 11 -8.63 5.15 -2.15
C TYR A 11 -9.29 5.35 -3.53
N GLU A 12 -10.59 5.58 -3.52
CA GLU A 12 -11.37 6.03 -4.67
C GLU A 12 -11.72 7.51 -4.49
N SER A 13 -11.49 8.31 -5.52
CA SER A 13 -11.84 9.73 -5.52
C SER A 13 -13.36 9.93 -5.60
N PRO A 14 -13.90 11.11 -5.26
CA PRO A 14 -15.32 11.40 -5.48
C PRO A 14 -15.77 11.30 -6.95
N SER A 15 -14.85 11.38 -7.91
CA SER A 15 -15.10 11.18 -9.34
C SER A 15 -15.02 9.72 -9.79
N GLY A 16 -14.68 8.79 -8.89
CA GLY A 16 -14.54 7.36 -9.16
C GLY A 16 -13.15 6.93 -9.63
N ASP A 17 -12.16 7.83 -9.61
CA ASP A 17 -10.80 7.48 -10.00
C ASP A 17 -10.12 6.68 -8.88
N VAL A 18 -9.25 5.74 -9.23
CA VAL A 18 -8.49 4.94 -8.25
C VAL A 18 -6.99 5.10 -8.53
N PRO A 19 -6.41 6.30 -8.27
CA PRO A 19 -5.15 6.71 -8.91
C PRO A 19 -3.95 5.81 -8.58
N VAL A 20 -3.91 5.26 -7.36
CA VAL A 20 -2.82 4.35 -6.94
C VAL A 20 -2.93 3.00 -7.66
N TYR A 21 -4.15 2.48 -7.85
CA TYR A 21 -4.36 1.25 -8.60
C TYR A 21 -3.97 1.46 -10.07
N ASP A 22 -4.47 2.53 -10.69
CA ASP A 22 -4.19 2.86 -12.09
C ASP A 22 -2.68 3.06 -12.34
N PHE A 23 -2.01 3.73 -11.41
CA PHE A 23 -0.55 3.88 -11.44
C PHE A 23 0.16 2.51 -11.42
N ILE A 24 -0.18 1.65 -10.46
CA ILE A 24 0.42 0.31 -10.34
C ILE A 24 0.16 -0.51 -11.60
N GLU A 25 -1.04 -0.44 -12.16
CA GLU A 25 -1.39 -1.17 -13.39
C GLU A 25 -0.62 -0.68 -14.61
N SER A 26 -0.23 0.59 -14.65
CA SER A 26 0.64 1.14 -15.70
C SER A 26 2.10 0.70 -15.62
N LEU A 27 2.54 0.13 -14.50
CA LEU A 27 3.94 -0.27 -14.29
C LEU A 27 4.32 -1.51 -15.11
N ASN A 28 5.59 -1.59 -15.50
CA ASN A 28 6.16 -2.84 -16.01
C ASN A 28 6.21 -3.92 -14.92
N SER A 29 6.38 -5.18 -15.33
CA SER A 29 6.38 -6.34 -14.43
C SER A 29 7.38 -6.21 -13.29
N THR A 30 8.61 -5.78 -13.56
CA THR A 30 9.66 -5.62 -12.55
C THR A 30 9.28 -4.61 -11.47
N ALA A 31 8.72 -3.47 -11.86
CA ALA A 31 8.27 -2.45 -10.91
C ALA A 31 7.02 -2.89 -10.15
N LYS A 32 6.06 -3.54 -10.83
CA LYS A 32 4.87 -4.10 -10.19
C LYS A 32 5.23 -5.15 -9.13
N SER A 33 6.21 -6.03 -9.39
CA SER A 33 6.70 -7.00 -8.40
C SER A 33 7.23 -6.35 -7.12
N LYS A 34 7.89 -5.18 -7.21
CA LYS A 34 8.36 -4.46 -6.02
C LYS A 34 7.21 -3.97 -5.16
N VAL A 35 6.15 -3.45 -5.79
CA VAL A 35 4.94 -3.00 -5.08
C VAL A 35 4.24 -4.17 -4.40
N LEU A 36 4.10 -5.31 -5.09
CA LEU A 36 3.49 -6.52 -4.52
C LEU A 36 4.24 -7.01 -3.28
N ASN A 37 5.58 -7.03 -3.32
CA ASN A 37 6.38 -7.39 -2.14
C ASN A 37 6.15 -6.42 -0.96
N THR A 38 5.93 -5.12 -1.22
CA THR A 38 5.55 -4.18 -0.18
C THR A 38 4.15 -4.47 0.38
N PHE A 39 3.19 -4.86 -0.48
CA PHE A 39 1.86 -5.26 -0.02
C PHE A 39 1.87 -6.52 0.83
N ASP A 40 2.71 -7.51 0.50
CA ASP A 40 2.85 -8.73 1.30
C ASP A 40 3.32 -8.37 2.73
N LEU A 41 4.35 -7.53 2.84
CA LEU A 41 4.85 -7.06 4.15
C LEU A 41 3.82 -6.24 4.92
N LEU A 42 3.09 -5.34 4.24
CA LEU A 42 2.06 -4.52 4.89
C LEU A 42 0.85 -5.35 5.32
N THR A 43 0.49 -6.39 4.56
CA THR A 43 -0.58 -7.33 4.90
C THR A 43 -0.23 -8.12 6.17
N GLU A 44 1.03 -8.51 6.33
CA GLU A 44 1.50 -9.27 7.49
C GLU A 44 1.71 -8.39 8.73
N PHE A 45 2.38 -7.24 8.59
CA PHE A 45 2.86 -6.46 9.73
C PHE A 45 2.13 -5.12 9.95
N GLY A 46 1.42 -4.61 8.94
CA GLY A 46 0.80 -3.29 8.97
C GLY A 46 1.78 -2.18 9.33
N ILE A 47 1.30 -1.17 10.08
CA ILE A 47 2.13 -0.02 10.49
C ILE A 47 3.25 -0.37 11.47
N LYS A 48 3.26 -1.59 12.04
CA LYS A 48 4.34 -2.06 12.92
C LYS A 48 5.60 -2.47 12.14
N LEU A 49 5.53 -2.57 10.81
CA LEU A 49 6.67 -2.89 9.95
C LEU A 49 7.87 -1.94 10.17
N GLY A 50 7.59 -0.66 10.46
CA GLY A 50 8.60 0.32 10.85
C GLY A 50 9.66 0.60 9.78
N LEU A 51 10.74 1.28 10.17
CA LEU A 51 11.82 1.67 9.26
C LEU A 51 12.61 0.43 8.76
N PRO A 52 13.08 0.42 7.51
CA PRO A 52 13.04 1.52 6.54
C PRO A 52 11.76 1.60 5.70
N HIS A 53 10.80 0.70 5.91
CA HIS A 53 9.66 0.49 5.01
C HIS A 53 8.45 1.37 5.30
N VAL A 54 8.26 1.75 6.57
CA VAL A 54 7.13 2.56 7.04
C VAL A 54 7.63 3.62 8.01
N LYS A 55 7.27 4.87 7.73
CA LYS A 55 7.52 6.03 8.59
C LYS A 55 6.26 6.87 8.72
N LYS A 56 5.91 7.27 9.95
CA LYS A 56 4.81 8.21 10.17
C LYS A 56 5.20 9.61 9.67
N ALA A 57 4.35 10.22 8.86
CA ALA A 57 4.53 11.59 8.40
C ALA A 57 4.21 12.59 9.53
N ILE A 58 5.13 13.50 9.81
CA ILE A 58 5.04 14.42 10.94
C ILE A 58 3.86 15.38 10.75
N GLY A 59 3.04 15.53 11.79
CA GLY A 59 1.89 16.44 11.78
C GLY A 59 0.66 15.89 11.03
N THR A 60 0.63 14.60 10.69
CA THR A 60 -0.48 13.96 9.98
C THR A 60 -0.79 12.58 10.54
N ASP A 61 -1.93 12.01 10.14
CA ASP A 61 -2.28 10.61 10.33
C ASP A 61 -1.98 9.76 9.07
N LEU A 62 -0.89 10.10 8.38
CA LEU A 62 -0.42 9.40 7.18
C LEU A 62 0.93 8.71 7.43
N TRP A 63 1.19 7.66 6.64
CA TRP A 63 2.43 6.90 6.62
C TRP A 63 2.99 6.85 5.20
N SER A 64 4.32 6.82 5.09
CA SER A 64 5.09 6.70 3.84
C SER A 64 6.13 5.61 3.91
#